data_AF-A0A923FL58-F1
#
_entry.id   AF-A0A923FL58-F1
#
_cell.length_a   1.000
_cell.length_b   1.000
_cell.length_c   1.000
_cell.angle_alpha   90.00
_cell.angle_beta   90.00
_cell.angle_gamma   90.00
#
_symmetry.space_group_name_H-M   'P 1'
#
loop_
_entity.id
_entity.type
_entity.pdbx_description
1 polymer ?
#
loop_
_entity_poly.entity_id
_entity_poly.type
_entity_poly.pdbx_seq_one_letter_code
_entity_poly.pdbx_strand_id
1 'polypeptide(L)'
;MSDGYVIEPDKAILQLTNAVMALSRVLAQVAPELTQGNLAMAVEGSRANGHGIELVEEIYKTTFPNAKPTVTLSPEEFARKQRELGQ
;
A
#
# COMPACT_ATOMS: atom_id res chain seq x y z
N MET A 1 -9.12 28.33 -20.12
CA MET A 1 -9.08 27.75 -18.76
C MET A 1 -10.48 27.24 -18.51
N SER A 2 -10.64 25.92 -18.31
CA SER A 2 -11.98 25.31 -18.24
C SER A 2 -12.77 25.87 -17.07
N ASP A 3 -13.98 26.33 -17.36
CA ASP A 3 -14.98 26.81 -16.40
C ASP A 3 -15.08 25.88 -15.19
N GLY A 4 -14.98 26.47 -13.99
CA GLY A 4 -15.47 25.93 -12.72
C GLY A 4 -15.39 24.41 -12.51
N TYR A 5 -14.23 23.79 -12.75
CA TYR A 5 -14.05 22.35 -12.49
C TYR A 5 -13.99 22.10 -10.99
N VAL A 6 -15.16 21.98 -10.36
CA VAL A 6 -15.30 21.58 -8.96
C VAL A 6 -15.43 20.06 -8.93
N ILE A 7 -14.39 19.39 -8.39
CA ILE A 7 -14.46 17.97 -8.07
C ILE A 7 -14.83 17.84 -6.60
N GLU A 8 -15.93 17.14 -6.33
CA GLU A 8 -16.30 16.79 -4.96
C GLU A 8 -15.18 15.96 -4.29
N PRO A 9 -14.90 16.15 -2.98
CA PRO A 9 -13.82 15.46 -2.29
C PRO A 9 -13.78 13.94 -2.53
N ASP A 10 -14.94 13.27 -2.48
CA ASP A 10 -15.03 11.81 -2.70
C ASP A 10 -14.59 11.41 -4.11
N LYS A 11 -14.94 12.22 -5.12
CA LYS A 11 -14.52 11.98 -6.51
C LYS A 11 -13.03 12.22 -6.67
N ALA A 12 -12.47 13.24 -6.01
CA ALA A 12 -11.03 13.51 -6.04
C ALA A 12 -10.25 12.36 -5.38
N ILE A 13 -10.72 11.87 -4.23
CA ILE A 13 -10.15 10.71 -3.54
C ILE A 13 -10.17 9.48 -4.47
N LEU A 14 -11.30 9.17 -5.10
CA LEU A 14 -11.39 8.03 -6.02
C LEU A 14 -10.48 8.17 -7.24
N GLN A 15 -10.39 9.36 -7.84
CA GLN A 15 -9.49 9.61 -8.96
C GLN A 15 -8.02 9.42 -8.56
N LEU A 16 -7.62 9.91 -7.38
CA LEU A 16 -6.26 9.73 -6.86
C LEU A 16 -5.98 8.27 -6.53
N THR A 17 -6.91 7.56 -5.89
CA THR A 17 -6.80 6.12 -5.62
C THR A 17 -6.58 5.33 -6.92
N ASN A 18 -7.37 5.61 -7.95
CA ASN A 18 -7.24 4.96 -9.26
C ASN A 18 -5.90 5.27 -9.94
N ALA A 19 -5.42 6.52 -9.85
CA ALA A 19 -4.12 6.91 -10.39
C ALA A 19 -2.97 6.19 -9.65
N VAL A 20 -3.00 6.14 -8.31
CA VAL A 20 -2.00 5.42 -7.51
C VAL A 20 -2.05 3.92 -7.79
N MET A 21 -3.23 3.34 -7.99
CA MET A 21 -3.38 1.93 -8.36
C MET A 21 -2.79 1.63 -9.74
N ALA A 22 -3.02 2.50 -10.73
CA ALA A 22 -2.41 2.36 -12.05
C ALA A 22 -0.88 2.43 -11.99
N LEU A 23 -0.33 3.40 -11.25
CA LEU A 23 1.11 3.53 -11.04
C LEU A 23 1.70 2.31 -10.31
N SER A 24 1.03 1.85 -9.25
CA SER A 24 1.43 0.66 -8.49
C SER A 24 1.49 -0.59 -9.38
N ARG A 25 0.54 -0.76 -10.31
CA ARG A 25 0.55 -1.87 -11.27
C ARG A 25 1.71 -1.81 -12.26
N VAL A 26 2.11 -0.61 -12.71
CA VAL A 26 3.29 -0.44 -13.57
C VAL A 26 4.56 -0.73 -12.77
N LEU A 27 4.68 -0.17 -11.58
CA LEU A 27 5.84 -0.39 -10.71
C LEU A 27 5.99 -1.85 -10.30
N ALA A 28 4.89 -2.57 -10.06
CA ALA A 28 4.91 -3.99 -9.75
C ALA A 28 5.48 -4.85 -10.89
N GLN A 29 5.43 -4.39 -12.15
CA GLN A 29 6.04 -5.09 -13.29
C GLN A 29 7.56 -4.88 -13.37
N VAL A 30 8.05 -3.74 -12.87
CA VAL A 30 9.46 -3.34 -12.98
C VAL A 30 10.25 -3.64 -11.71
N ALA A 31 9.62 -3.49 -10.55
CA ALA A 31 10.23 -3.66 -9.23
C ALA A 31 9.21 -4.26 -8.23
N PRO A 32 8.79 -5.53 -8.41
CA PRO A 32 7.70 -6.14 -7.66
C PRO A 32 7.92 -6.12 -6.14
N GLU A 33 9.09 -6.55 -5.66
CA GLU A 33 9.37 -6.67 -4.23
C GLU A 33 9.41 -5.30 -3.54
N LEU A 34 10.05 -4.31 -4.19
CA LEU A 34 10.10 -2.94 -3.68
C LEU A 34 8.70 -2.31 -3.65
N THR A 35 7.91 -2.52 -4.70
CA THR A 35 6.54 -1.99 -4.77
C THR A 35 5.67 -2.63 -3.69
N GLN A 36 5.74 -3.96 -3.53
CA GLN A 36 5.00 -4.68 -2.51
C GLN A 36 5.41 -4.24 -1.10
N GLY A 37 6.70 -4.10 -0.83
CA GLY A 37 7.21 -3.62 0.45
C GLY A 37 6.72 -2.22 0.80
N ASN A 38 6.78 -1.28 -0.16
CA ASN A 38 6.31 0.09 0.06
C ASN A 38 4.79 0.17 0.28
N LEU A 39 3.99 -0.58 -0.48
CA LEU A 39 2.55 -0.63 -0.26
C LEU A 39 2.21 -1.29 1.09
N ALA A 40 2.94 -2.31 1.51
CA ALA A 40 2.76 -2.92 2.84
C ALA A 40 3.08 -1.93 3.96
N MET A 41 4.18 -1.18 3.86
CA MET A 41 4.50 -0.11 4.81
C MET A 41 3.42 0.97 4.85
N ALA A 42 2.83 1.33 3.70
CA ALA A 42 1.75 2.31 3.64
C ALA A 42 0.50 1.80 4.39
N VAL A 43 0.13 0.51 4.22
CA VAL A 43 -0.98 -0.10 4.97
C VAL A 43 -0.73 -0.04 6.47
N GLU A 44 0.45 -0.48 6.92
CA GLU A 44 0.78 -0.47 8.35
C GLU A 44 0.89 0.95 8.92
N GLY A 45 1.47 1.88 8.16
CA GLY A 45 1.55 3.29 8.53
C GLY A 45 0.15 3.91 8.70
N SER A 46 -0.77 3.64 7.77
CA SER A 46 -2.16 4.07 7.89
C SER A 46 -2.86 3.47 9.10
N ARG A 47 -2.63 2.18 9.38
CA ARG A 47 -3.19 1.49 10.56
C ARG A 47 -2.69 2.08 11.87
N ALA A 48 -1.37 2.28 11.98
CA ALA A 48 -0.74 2.78 13.19
C ALA A 48 -1.15 4.22 13.55
N ASN A 49 -1.43 5.05 12.54
CA ASN A 49 -1.80 6.45 12.73
C ASN A 49 -3.33 6.68 12.75
N GLY A 50 -4.15 5.65 12.56
CA GLY A 50 -5.61 5.77 12.57
C GLY A 50 -6.18 6.58 11.39
N HIS A 51 -5.50 6.63 10.25
CA HIS A 51 -5.88 7.44 9.08
C HIS A 51 -6.89 6.76 8.14
N GLY A 52 -7.47 5.62 8.53
CA GLY A 52 -8.22 4.75 7.62
C GLY A 52 -7.29 3.94 6.72
N ILE A 53 -7.67 2.71 6.40
CA ILE A 53 -6.81 1.72 5.73
C ILE A 53 -7.40 1.21 4.42
N GLU A 54 -8.68 1.47 4.17
CA GLU A 54 -9.51 0.81 3.18
C GLU A 54 -8.95 0.99 1.75
N LEU A 55 -8.66 2.24 1.38
CA LEU A 55 -8.14 2.56 0.04
C LEU A 55 -6.71 2.06 -0.17
N VAL A 56 -5.88 2.11 0.87
CA VAL A 56 -4.48 1.66 0.78
C VAL A 56 -4.42 0.13 0.70
N GLU A 57 -5.27 -0.57 1.46
CA GLU A 57 -5.44 -2.01 1.34
C GLU A 57 -6.02 -2.41 -0.01
N GLU A 58 -6.98 -1.65 -0.55
CA GLU A 58 -7.51 -1.89 -1.89
C GLU A 58 -6.41 -1.78 -2.94
N ILE A 59 -5.62 -0.70 -2.92
CA ILE A 59 -4.45 -0.53 -3.80
C ILE A 59 -3.49 -1.72 -3.67
N TYR A 60 -3.16 -2.14 -2.45
CA TYR A 60 -2.27 -3.27 -2.20
C TYR A 60 -2.84 -4.57 -2.81
N LYS A 61 -4.08 -4.93 -2.46
CA LYS A 61 -4.74 -6.18 -2.87
C LYS A 61 -4.94 -6.22 -4.38
N THR A 62 -5.28 -5.11 -5.00
CA THR A 62 -5.49 -5.06 -6.46
C THR A 62 -4.16 -5.04 -7.24
N THR A 63 -3.09 -4.51 -6.66
CA THR A 63 -1.76 -4.55 -7.28
C THR A 63 -1.15 -5.95 -7.18
N PHE A 64 -1.34 -6.63 -6.05
CA PHE A 64 -0.81 -7.97 -5.80
C PHE A 64 -1.92 -8.95 -5.37
N PRO A 65 -2.81 -9.37 -6.29
CA PRO A 65 -3.98 -10.19 -5.96
C PRO A 65 -3.63 -11.57 -5.39
N ASN A 66 -2.43 -12.07 -5.70
CA ASN A 66 -1.92 -13.35 -5.21
C ASN A 66 -0.87 -13.20 -4.09
N ALA A 67 -0.59 -11.97 -3.64
CA ALA A 67 0.34 -11.79 -2.54
C ALA A 67 -0.25 -12.40 -1.28
N LYS A 68 0.54 -13.25 -0.63
CA LYS A 68 0.25 -13.63 0.75
C LYS A 68 0.23 -12.36 1.60
N PRO A 69 -0.65 -12.27 2.61
CA PRO A 69 -0.63 -11.14 3.54
C PRO A 69 0.79 -10.89 4.01
N THR A 70 1.29 -9.67 3.84
CA THR A 70 2.61 -9.32 4.37
C THR A 70 2.50 -9.41 5.87
N VAL A 71 3.10 -10.44 6.46
CA VAL A 71 3.24 -10.51 7.91
C VAL A 71 4.35 -9.53 8.26
N THR A 72 3.96 -8.29 8.57
CA THR A 72 4.86 -7.38 9.26
C THR A 72 5.08 -7.92 10.65
N LEU A 73 6.29 -8.44 10.87
CA LEU A 73 6.72 -8.83 12.19
C LEU A 73 6.81 -7.56 13.04
N SER A 74 6.29 -7.59 14.25
CA SER A 74 6.65 -6.57 15.23
C SER A 74 8.18 -6.55 15.40
N PRO A 75 8.78 -5.46 15.90
CA PRO A 75 10.22 -5.44 16.18
C PRO A 75 10.69 -6.64 17.02
N GLU A 76 9.85 -7.09 17.96
CA GLU A 76 10.11 -8.26 18.81
C GLU A 76 10.05 -9.57 18.01
N GLU A 77 9.06 -9.72 17.13
CA GLU A 77 8.92 -10.88 16.26
C GLU A 77 10.02 -10.94 15.20
N PHE A 78 10.46 -9.79 14.71
CA PHE A 78 11.59 -9.68 13.79
C PHE A 78 12.88 -10.12 14.48
N ALA A 79 13.15 -9.61 15.68
CA ALA A 79 14.31 -9.99 16.49
C ALA A 79 14.28 -11.48 16.91
N ARG A 80 13.09 -12.07 17.10
CA ARG A 80 12.95 -13.51 17.33
C ARG A 80 13.30 -14.29 16.07
N LYS A 81 12.77 -13.90 14.91
CA LYS A 81 12.98 -14.59 13.63
C LYS A 81 14.43 -14.47 13.15
N GLN A 82 15.11 -13.36 13.43
CA GLN A 82 16.54 -13.18 13.13
C GLN A 82 17.40 -14.17 13.93
N ARG A 83 17.12 -14.35 15.23
CA ARG A 83 17.76 -15.35 16.08
C ARG A 83 17.51 -16.78 15.61
N GLU A 84 16.29 -17.08 15.14
CA GLU A 84 15.94 -18.40 14.57
C GLU A 84 16.66 -18.70 13.25
N LEU A 85 16.96 -17.67 12.45
CA LEU A 85 17.67 -17.78 11.18
C LEU A 85 19.21 -17.83 11.33
N GLY A 86 19.71 -17.81 12.57
CA GLY A 86 21.15 -17.93 12.86
C GLY A 86 21.97 -16.69 12.48
N GLN A 87 21.33 -15.51 12.37
CA GLN A 87 22.00 -14.22 12.23
C GLN A 87 22.05 -13.46 13.56
#